data_AF-A0A1Y2CHK6-F1
#
_entry.id   AF-A0A1Y2CHK6-F1
#
_cell.length_a   1.000
_cell.length_b   1.000
_cell.length_c   1.000
_cell.angle_alpha   90.00
_cell.angle_beta   90.00
_cell.angle_gamma   90.00
#
_symmetry.space_group_name_H-M   'P 1'
#
loop_
_entity.id
_entity.type
_entity.pdbx_description
1 polymer ?
#
loop_
_entity_poly.entity_id
_entity_poly.type
_entity_poly.pdbx_seq_one_letter_code
_entity_poly.pdbx_strand_id
1 'polypeptide(L)'
;MVKFLKSGKVVLVLSGRYAGRKAVIVKNFDEGTGSKPYPHAVIAGIERYPLKITKGMGQKKIAKRSKVKPFIKTVNYNHILPTRYVVLSFRFYYGSFYGYSNGVDTTGCLEGDGDGYLGYEEDLAN
;
A
#
# COMPACT_ATOMS: atom_id res chain seq x y z
N MET A 1 22.63 -18.74 9.90
CA MET A 1 21.21 -18.54 10.26
C MET A 1 20.55 -17.74 9.14
N VAL A 2 19.46 -18.23 8.53
CA VAL A 2 18.83 -17.54 7.38
C VAL A 2 17.96 -16.39 7.87
N LYS A 3 18.25 -15.16 7.43
CA LYS A 3 17.43 -13.97 7.76
C LYS A 3 16.11 -14.03 7.00
N PHE A 4 15.01 -14.23 7.74
CA PHE A 4 13.66 -14.38 7.18
C PHE A 4 12.91 -13.04 7.00
N LEU A 5 13.32 -11.99 7.73
CA LEU A 5 12.78 -10.63 7.66
C LEU A 5 13.42 -9.85 6.50
N LYS A 6 12.97 -10.14 5.29
CA LYS A 6 13.37 -9.41 4.08
C LYS A 6 12.30 -8.39 3.68
N SER A 7 12.67 -7.42 2.85
CA SER A 7 11.73 -6.52 2.21
C SER A 7 10.68 -7.32 1.41
N GLY A 8 9.46 -6.80 1.34
CA GLY A 8 8.33 -7.44 0.66
C GLY A 8 7.63 -8.54 1.48
N LYS A 9 8.15 -8.91 2.65
CA LYS A 9 7.47 -9.83 3.57
C LYS A 9 6.25 -9.16 4.20
N VAL A 10 5.13 -9.90 4.22
CA VAL A 10 3.92 -9.49 4.93
C VAL A 10 4.08 -9.84 6.40
N VAL A 11 3.71 -8.90 7.24
CA VAL A 11 3.80 -9.01 8.69
C VAL A 11 2.55 -8.47 9.36
N LEU A 12 2.32 -8.90 10.60
CA LEU A 12 1.22 -8.45 11.44
C LEU A 12 1.80 -7.65 12.61
N VAL A 13 1.25 -6.47 12.88
CA VAL A 13 1.70 -5.65 14.00
C VAL A 13 1.10 -6.17 15.30
N LEU A 14 1.92 -6.42 16.32
CA LEU A 14 1.49 -6.99 17.59
C LEU A 14 1.06 -5.93 18.62
N SER A 15 1.69 -4.75 18.61
CA SER A 15 1.50 -3.74 19.66
C SER A 15 1.33 -2.31 19.11
N GLY A 16 0.77 -1.43 19.95
CA GLY A 16 0.55 -0.02 19.65
C GLY A 16 -0.74 0.27 18.87
N ARG A 17 -0.89 1.51 18.38
CA ARG A 17 -2.10 1.99 17.68
C ARG A 17 -2.51 1.14 16.47
N TYR A 18 -1.54 0.50 15.82
CA TYR A 18 -1.76 -0.32 14.63
C TYR A 18 -1.74 -1.82 14.91
N ALA A 19 -1.85 -2.25 16.17
CA ALA A 19 -1.95 -3.66 16.52
C ALA A 19 -3.08 -4.36 15.74
N GLY A 20 -2.85 -5.59 15.31
CA GLY A 20 -3.79 -6.36 14.49
C GLY A 20 -3.83 -5.96 13.01
N ARG A 21 -3.09 -4.92 12.58
CA ARG A 21 -3.03 -4.50 11.18
C ARG A 21 -1.94 -5.27 10.42
N LYS A 22 -2.25 -5.60 9.17
CA LYS A 22 -1.33 -6.20 8.21
C LYS A 22 -0.47 -5.10 7.60
N ALA A 23 0.81 -5.39 7.46
CA ALA A 23 1.79 -4.49 6.89
C ALA A 23 2.82 -5.26 6.07
N VAL A 24 3.58 -4.54 5.26
CA VAL A 24 4.69 -5.04 4.47
C VAL A 24 5.97 -4.38 4.96
N ILE A 25 7.04 -5.16 5.09
CA ILE A 25 8.38 -4.62 5.38
C ILE A 25 8.90 -3.91 4.13
N VAL A 26 9.13 -2.61 4.22
CA VAL A 26 9.71 -1.80 3.15
C VAL A 26 11.24 -1.86 3.24
N LYS A 27 11.76 -1.60 4.45
CA LYS A 27 13.20 -1.58 4.72
C LYS A 27 13.48 -2.20 6.08
N ASN A 28 14.49 -3.06 6.15
CA ASN A 28 14.98 -3.70 7.35
C ASN A 28 16.25 -3.01 7.87
N PHE A 29 16.39 -2.94 9.19
CA PHE A 29 17.58 -2.45 9.88
C PHE A 29 17.94 -3.46 10.97
N ASP A 30 18.80 -4.41 10.63
CA ASP A 30 19.15 -5.53 11.51
C ASP A 30 20.12 -5.11 12.63
N GLU A 31 20.98 -4.13 12.37
CA GLU A 31 22.05 -3.69 13.30
C GLU A 31 21.66 -2.42 14.09
N GLY A 32 20.44 -1.93 13.89
CA GLY A 32 20.00 -0.64 14.43
C GLY A 32 20.51 0.56 13.61
N THR A 33 20.12 1.75 14.03
CA THR A 33 20.54 3.04 13.46
C THR A 33 20.98 3.95 14.61
N GLY A 34 21.79 4.97 14.34
CA GLY A 34 22.22 5.91 15.39
C GLY A 34 21.07 6.53 16.21
N SER A 35 19.87 6.65 15.64
CA SER A 35 18.67 7.11 16.35
C SER A 35 17.96 6.01 17.16
N LYS A 36 18.09 4.75 16.75
CA LYS A 36 17.40 3.59 17.32
C LYS A 36 18.35 2.39 17.36
N PRO A 37 18.98 2.11 18.51
CA PRO A 37 20.01 1.08 18.61
C PRO A 37 19.47 -0.36 18.52
N TYR A 38 18.16 -0.55 18.57
CA TYR A 38 17.51 -1.86 18.48
C TYR A 38 17.17 -2.23 17.03
N PRO A 39 17.08 -3.54 16.70
CA PRO A 39 16.69 -3.99 15.37
C PRO A 39 15.24 -3.64 15.07
N HIS A 40 15.00 -3.06 13.89
CA HIS A 40 13.70 -2.54 13.52
C HIS A 40 13.46 -2.57 12.01
N ALA A 41 12.20 -2.47 11.62
CA ALA A 41 11.80 -2.29 10.22
C ALA A 41 10.95 -1.04 10.04
N VAL A 42 11.05 -0.46 8.86
CA VAL A 42 10.03 0.44 8.32
C VAL A 42 8.97 -0.43 7.66
N ILE A 43 7.74 -0.30 8.14
CA ILE A 43 6.58 -1.02 7.65
C ILE A 43 5.60 -0.05 6.98
N ALA A 44 4.98 -0.51 5.90
CA ALA A 44 3.83 0.14 5.28
C ALA A 44 2.63 -0.78 5.43
N GLY A 45 1.56 -0.31 6.09
CA GLY A 45 0.40 -1.14 6.41
C GLY A 45 -0.93 -0.45 6.12
N ILE A 46 -2.00 -1.20 6.32
CA ILE A 46 -3.36 -0.72 6.08
C ILE A 46 -4.03 -0.40 7.41
N GLU A 47 -4.33 0.88 7.67
CA GLU A 47 -5.03 1.32 8.88
C GLU A 47 -6.52 1.04 8.75
N ARG A 48 -7.13 1.43 7.63
CA ARG A 48 -8.53 1.11 7.31
C ARG A 48 -8.58 0.19 6.11
N TYR A 49 -9.04 -1.03 6.35
CA TYR A 49 -9.28 -2.02 5.30
C TYR A 49 -10.49 -1.64 4.46
N PRO A 50 -10.49 -2.03 3.17
CA PRO A 50 -11.68 -1.88 2.35
C PRO A 50 -12.82 -2.75 2.92
N LEU A 51 -14.05 -2.26 2.82
CA LEU A 51 -15.24 -2.99 3.25
C LEU A 51 -15.71 -3.92 2.13
N LYS A 52 -16.37 -5.03 2.50
CA LYS A 52 -16.94 -5.98 1.53
C LYS A 52 -17.91 -5.28 0.58
N ILE A 53 -17.73 -5.53 -0.71
CA ILE A 53 -18.60 -5.08 -1.81
C ILE A 53 -19.48 -6.27 -2.22
N THR A 54 -20.74 -5.98 -2.57
CA THR A 54 -21.67 -6.96 -3.15
C THR A 54 -22.20 -6.42 -4.48
N LYS A 55 -22.60 -7.32 -5.39
CA LYS A 55 -22.97 -6.98 -6.78
C LYS A 55 -24.13 -5.99 -6.89
N GLY A 56 -25.04 -5.92 -5.92
CA GLY A 56 -26.19 -5.00 -5.92
C GLY A 56 -25.90 -3.59 -5.40
N MET A 57 -24.64 -3.23 -5.12
CA MET A 57 -24.32 -1.88 -4.63
C MET A 57 -24.18 -0.89 -5.78
N GLY A 58 -24.74 0.31 -5.60
CA GLY A 58 -24.49 1.42 -6.52
C GLY A 58 -23.05 1.91 -6.49
N GLN A 59 -22.59 2.42 -7.62
CA GLN A 59 -21.23 2.89 -7.88
C GLN A 59 -20.68 3.86 -6.82
N LYS A 60 -21.49 4.84 -6.39
CA LYS A 60 -21.12 5.79 -5.32
C LYS A 60 -20.80 5.11 -3.98
N LYS A 61 -21.48 3.99 -3.66
CA LYS A 61 -21.28 3.23 -2.42
C LYS A 61 -20.05 2.33 -2.53
N ILE A 62 -19.80 1.77 -3.72
CA ILE A 62 -18.61 0.98 -4.04
C ILE A 62 -17.35 1.84 -3.87
N ALA A 63 -17.31 3.04 -4.45
CA ALA A 63 -16.17 3.95 -4.33
C ALA A 63 -15.86 4.30 -2.86
N LYS A 64 -16.89 4.59 -2.05
CA LYS A 64 -16.71 4.88 -0.62
C LYS A 64 -16.19 3.68 0.20
N ARG A 65 -16.61 2.46 -0.13
CA ARG A 65 -16.18 1.22 0.55
C ARG A 65 -14.79 0.75 0.15
N SER A 66 -14.35 1.09 -1.05
CA SER A 66 -13.04 0.72 -1.61
C SER A 66 -11.90 1.59 -1.10
N LYS A 67 -12.18 2.73 -0.46
CA LYS A 67 -11.15 3.64 0.03
C LYS A 67 -10.31 2.99 1.13
N VAL A 68 -9.01 2.87 0.89
CA VAL A 68 -8.02 2.36 1.83
C VAL A 68 -7.30 3.53 2.50
N LYS A 69 -7.07 3.45 3.82
CA LYS A 69 -6.19 4.40 4.53
C LYS A 69 -4.88 3.69 4.88
N PRO A 70 -3.77 3.96 4.20
CA PRO A 70 -2.47 3.38 4.53
C PRO A 70 -1.81 4.12 5.72
N PHE A 71 -0.83 3.48 6.34
CA PHE A 71 0.07 4.10 7.32
C PHE A 71 1.51 3.63 7.10
N ILE A 72 2.46 4.47 7.51
CA ILE A 72 3.88 4.14 7.53
C ILE A 72 4.37 4.29 8.96
N LYS A 73 5.11 3.28 9.46
CA LYS A 73 5.63 3.29 10.82
C LYS A 73 6.95 2.55 10.89
N THR A 74 7.85 3.00 11.75
CA THR A 74 9.03 2.23 12.16
C THR A 74 8.69 1.42 13.40
N VAL A 75 8.90 0.10 13.37
CA VAL A 75 8.51 -0.84 14.43
C VAL A 75 9.67 -1.78 14.73
N ASN A 76 9.88 -2.08 16.02
CA ASN A 76 10.85 -3.08 16.48
C ASN A 76 10.41 -4.49 16.06
N TYR A 77 11.35 -5.38 15.73
CA TYR A 77 11.03 -6.77 15.37
C TYR A 77 10.26 -7.56 16.41
N ASN A 78 10.44 -7.28 17.70
CA ASN A 78 9.68 -7.94 18.76
C ASN A 78 8.17 -7.63 18.70
N HIS A 79 7.79 -6.56 18.01
CA HIS A 79 6.40 -6.11 17.88
C HIS A 79 5.79 -6.48 16.52
N ILE A 80 6.40 -7.43 15.82
CA ILE A 80 6.00 -7.85 14.49
C ILE A 80 5.87 -9.38 14.48
N LEU A 81 4.73 -9.87 14.03
CA LEU A 81 4.52 -11.28 13.71
C LEU A 81 4.87 -11.50 12.23
N PRO A 82 5.94 -12.23 11.89
CA PRO A 82 6.24 -12.58 10.52
C PRO A 82 5.20 -13.57 9.99
N THR A 83 4.69 -13.34 8.78
CA THR A 83 3.80 -14.30 8.11
C THR A 83 4.51 -14.99 6.95
N ARG A 84 3.94 -16.08 6.46
CA ARG A 84 4.46 -16.82 5.29
C ARG A 84 4.43 -15.98 4.01
N TYR A 85 3.48 -15.06 3.90
CA TYR A 85 3.17 -14.36 2.66
C TYR A 85 4.26 -13.34 2.27
N VAL A 86 4.51 -13.26 0.97
CA VAL A 86 5.42 -12.30 0.34
C VAL A 86 4.63 -11.59 -0.74
N VAL A 87 4.72 -10.26 -0.76
CA VAL A 87 4.19 -9.49 -1.89
C VAL A 87 5.34 -9.31 -2.88
N LEU A 88 5.28 -10.08 -3.97
CA LEU A 88 6.32 -10.14 -5.00
C LEU A 88 6.33 -8.92 -5.92
N SER A 89 5.18 -8.26 -6.10
CA SER A 89 5.02 -7.09 -6.97
C SER A 89 4.60 -5.87 -6.18
N PHE A 90 5.58 -5.17 -5.59
CA PHE A 90 5.46 -3.77 -5.18
C PHE A 90 6.43 -2.95 -6.02
N ARG A 91 6.15 -2.87 -7.33
CA ARG A 91 6.85 -1.94 -8.21
C ARG A 91 6.20 -0.58 -8.04
N PHE A 92 6.88 0.33 -7.33
CA PHE A 92 6.51 1.74 -7.40
C PHE A 92 6.79 2.19 -8.84
N TYR A 93 5.74 2.29 -9.66
CA TYR A 93 5.80 3.12 -10.86
C TYR A 93 5.95 4.55 -10.35
N TYR A 94 7.20 5.00 -10.23
CA TYR A 94 7.50 6.43 -10.11
C TYR A 94 7.06 7.07 -11.43
N GLY A 95 5.81 7.49 -11.50
CA GLY A 95 5.39 8.49 -12.48
C GLY A 95 6.19 9.75 -12.20
N SER A 96 7.20 10.03 -13.02
CA SER A 96 7.85 11.33 -13.06
C SER A 96 6.81 12.38 -13.44
N PHE A 97 6.30 13.10 -12.45
CA PHE A 97 5.48 14.29 -12.67
C PHE A 97 6.42 15.46 -12.98
N TYR A 98 6.91 15.54 -14.21
CA TYR A 98 7.56 16.75 -14.72
C TYR A 98 6.48 17.75 -15.15
N GLY A 99 6.42 18.87 -14.43
CA GLY A 99 6.17 20.23 -14.92
C GLY A 99 4.92 20.52 -15.76
N TYR A 100 3.99 21.29 -15.20
CA TYR A 100 3.23 22.27 -15.98
C TYR A 100 3.38 23.64 -15.32
N SER A 101 4.18 24.49 -15.95
CA SER A 101 4.21 25.94 -15.76
C SER A 101 3.70 26.60 -17.04
N ASN A 102 2.52 27.22 -16.93
CA ASN A 102 1.95 28.34 -17.69
C ASN A 102 2.22 28.42 -19.21
N GLY A 103 1.14 28.33 -20.01
CA GLY A 103 1.15 28.79 -21.39
C GLY A 103 -0.11 28.47 -22.20
N VAL A 104 -1.05 29.42 -22.21
CA VAL A 104 -1.83 29.91 -23.38
C VAL A 104 -2.59 28.91 -24.28
N ASP A 105 -3.92 29.03 -24.21
CA ASP A 105 -4.97 28.96 -25.25
C ASP A 105 -4.91 27.92 -26.40
N THR A 106 -5.93 27.06 -26.48
CA THR A 106 -7.05 27.09 -27.46
C THR A 106 -7.62 25.70 -27.78
N THR A 107 -8.95 25.64 -27.82
CA THR A 107 -9.83 24.76 -28.62
C THR A 107 -9.68 23.24 -28.53
N GLY A 108 -10.75 22.59 -28.04
CA GLY A 108 -10.96 21.16 -28.26
C GLY A 108 -11.93 20.56 -27.25
N CYS A 109 -13.22 20.84 -27.41
CA CYS A 109 -14.29 20.07 -26.78
C CYS A 109 -14.08 18.58 -27.07
N LEU A 110 -13.92 17.75 -26.04
CA LEU A 110 -14.44 16.39 -26.03
C LEU A 110 -14.97 16.09 -24.63
N GLU A 111 -16.29 15.94 -24.59
CA GLU A 111 -17.08 15.40 -23.50
C GLU A 111 -16.56 14.01 -23.10
N GLY A 112 -16.69 13.68 -21.82
CA GLY A 112 -16.32 12.37 -21.32
C GLY A 112 -16.34 12.31 -19.81
N ASP A 113 -17.54 12.28 -19.23
CA ASP A 113 -17.76 11.72 -17.90
C ASP A 113 -17.13 10.31 -17.85
N GLY A 114 -16.09 10.15 -17.03
CA GLY A 114 -15.28 8.93 -17.00
C GLY A 114 -14.72 8.69 -15.59
N ASP A 115 -15.59 8.15 -14.76
CA ASP A 115 -15.34 7.46 -13.52
C ASP A 115 -14.15 6.49 -13.60
N GLY A 116 -13.03 6.89 -13.00
CA GLY A 116 -11.85 6.04 -12.78
C GLY A 116 -12.14 4.89 -11.83
N TYR A 117 -12.76 3.83 -12.34
CA TYR A 117 -12.77 2.51 -11.73
C TYR A 117 -11.45 1.80 -12.04
N LEU A 118 -10.72 1.43 -10.99
CA LEU A 118 -9.66 0.42 -11.09
C LEU A 118 -10.34 -0.89 -11.54
N GLY A 119 -10.21 -1.19 -12.82
CA GLY A 119 -10.66 -2.43 -13.43
C GLY A 119 -9.99 -3.63 -12.76
N TYR A 120 -10.80 -4.61 -12.43
CA TYR A 120 -10.39 -6.00 -12.30
C TYR A 120 -10.38 -6.55 -13.74
N GLU A 121 -9.20 -6.73 -14.33
CA GLU A 121 -9.08 -7.63 -15.47
C GLU A 121 -9.17 -9.06 -14.92
N GLU A 122 -10.37 -9.62 -14.99
CA GLU A 122 -10.51 -11.03 -15.34
C GLU A 122 -10.10 -11.17 -16.81
N ASP A 123 -9.46 -12.31 -17.12
CA ASP A 123 -9.08 -12.86 -18.44
C ASP A 123 -7.55 -13.05 -18.56
N LEU A 124 -6.98 -14.18 -18.97
CA LEU A 124 -7.48 -15.46 -19.46
C LEU A 124 -6.31 -16.47 -19.35
N ALA A 125 -6.65 -17.75 -19.38
CA ALA A 125 -5.72 -18.86 -19.50
C ALA A 125 -4.78 -18.74 -20.71
N ASN A 126 -3.46 -18.84 -20.46
CA ASN A 126 -2.53 -19.81 -21.06
C ASN A 126 -1.12 -19.64 -20.45
#